data_AF-A0A2P7B223-F1
#
_entry.id   AF-A0A2P7B223-F1
#
_cell.length_a   1.000
_cell.length_b   1.000
_cell.length_c   1.000
_cell.angle_alpha   90.00
_cell.angle_beta   90.00
_cell.angle_gamma   90.00
#
_symmetry.space_group_name_H-M   'P 1'
#
loop_
_entity.id
_entity.type
_entity.pdbx_description
1 polymer ?
#
loop_
_entity_poly.entity_id
_entity_poly.type
_entity_poly.pdbx_seq_one_letter_code
_entity_poly.pdbx_strand_id
1 'polypeptide(L)'
;MKKSTFALMLGLSFLAQPFFFLGDMSQVQAAVRKNVSEYAGQRCNTPPRGSGIILGQYTGTTDNPILSMGGDDVTVSFFRCFTSMAECQGWLYTLRSKYTDGNSVLISCRKR
;
A
#
# COMPACT_ATOMS: atom_id res chain seq x y z
N MET A 1 70.84 -9.36 38.40
CA MET A 1 69.70 -8.51 38.81
C MET A 1 68.73 -8.40 37.63
N LYS A 2 67.45 -8.64 37.92
CA LYS A 2 66.21 -8.46 37.12
C LYS A 2 66.14 -8.99 35.67
N LYS A 3 65.32 -10.05 35.55
CA LYS A 3 64.87 -10.71 34.32
C LYS A 3 63.80 -9.86 33.60
N SER A 4 63.89 -9.92 32.27
CA SER A 4 62.88 -9.57 31.26
C SER A 4 61.52 -10.23 31.52
N THR A 5 60.41 -9.53 31.25
CA THR A 5 59.32 -10.06 30.38
C THR A 5 58.31 -8.96 30.01
N PHE A 6 58.30 -8.63 28.72
CA PHE A 6 57.14 -8.12 27.99
C PHE A 6 56.11 -9.25 27.85
N ALA A 7 54.82 -8.88 27.71
CA ALA A 7 53.73 -9.58 27.00
C ALA A 7 52.48 -9.98 27.83
N LEU A 8 51.38 -9.31 27.48
CA LEU A 8 50.06 -9.85 27.08
C LEU A 8 49.44 -11.02 27.87
N MET A 9 48.34 -10.73 28.57
CA MET A 9 47.17 -11.60 28.77
C MET A 9 45.95 -10.65 28.90
N LEU A 10 44.97 -10.56 27.98
CA LEU A 10 43.92 -11.51 27.59
C LEU A 10 43.19 -12.15 28.79
N GLY A 11 42.09 -11.53 29.21
CA GLY A 11 40.97 -12.16 29.92
C GLY A 11 39.68 -11.69 29.24
N LEU A 12 39.11 -12.40 28.26
CA LEU A 12 38.28 -13.61 28.32
C LEU A 12 37.05 -13.51 29.25
N SER A 13 35.90 -13.42 28.57
CA SER A 13 34.61 -14.05 28.88
C SER A 13 33.80 -13.54 30.09
N PHE A 14 32.89 -12.60 29.80
CA PHE A 14 31.57 -12.60 30.46
C PHE A 14 30.52 -13.02 29.43
N LEU A 15 30.25 -14.33 29.43
CA LEU A 15 29.08 -14.95 28.82
C LEU A 15 27.84 -14.50 29.61
N ALA A 16 27.04 -13.61 29.03
CA ALA A 16 25.64 -13.42 29.42
C ALA A 16 24.89 -12.81 28.23
N GLN A 17 24.48 -13.68 27.30
CA GLN A 17 23.48 -13.34 26.31
C GLN A 17 22.13 -13.19 27.01
N PRO A 18 21.41 -12.05 26.88
CA PRO A 18 19.97 -12.09 26.84
C PRO A 18 19.57 -12.44 25.41
N PHE A 19 18.98 -13.62 25.26
CA PHE A 19 18.17 -14.01 24.12
C PHE A 19 17.07 -12.94 23.90
N PHE A 20 17.32 -11.94 23.07
CA PHE A 20 16.24 -11.16 22.49
C PHE A 20 15.60 -11.95 21.35
N PHE A 21 14.92 -13.05 21.71
CA PHE A 21 13.81 -13.57 20.93
C PHE A 21 12.59 -12.68 21.21
N LEU A 22 12.56 -11.51 20.58
CA LEU A 22 11.31 -10.88 20.14
C LEU A 22 11.11 -11.41 18.72
N GLY A 23 10.54 -12.58 18.51
CA GLY A 23 9.18 -12.86 18.95
C GLY A 23 8.25 -12.06 18.06
N ASP A 24 8.07 -12.59 16.85
CA ASP A 24 6.95 -12.43 15.94
C ASP A 24 6.12 -11.14 16.02
N MET A 25 6.14 -10.42 14.90
CA MET A 25 4.91 -10.07 14.20
C MET A 25 3.74 -9.62 15.08
N SER A 26 3.85 -8.40 15.57
CA SER A 26 2.73 -7.49 15.36
C SER A 26 3.25 -6.46 14.36
N GLN A 27 2.96 -6.54 13.07
CA GLN A 27 1.61 -6.37 12.52
C GLN A 27 0.74 -5.34 13.25
N VAL A 28 1.32 -4.49 14.13
CA VAL A 28 0.81 -3.15 14.38
C VAL A 28 1.14 -2.36 13.13
N GLN A 29 0.34 -2.66 12.11
CA GLN A 29 -0.37 -1.66 11.34
C GLN A 29 0.41 -0.35 11.23
N ALA A 30 1.53 -0.43 10.51
CA ALA A 30 1.74 0.50 9.43
C ALA A 30 0.54 0.36 8.48
N ALA A 31 -0.62 0.85 8.92
CA ALA A 31 -1.68 1.37 8.06
C ALA A 31 -1.15 2.66 7.43
N VAL A 32 0.05 2.58 6.84
CA VAL A 32 0.46 3.44 5.76
C VAL A 32 -0.52 3.06 4.67
N ARG A 33 -1.65 3.79 4.63
CA ARG A 33 -2.52 3.83 3.46
C ARG A 33 -1.59 4.13 2.30
N LYS A 34 -1.13 3.07 1.62
CA LYS A 34 -0.18 3.20 0.54
C LYS A 34 -0.98 3.91 -0.54
N ASN A 35 -0.76 5.22 -0.68
CA ASN A 35 -1.30 5.96 -1.82
C ASN A 35 -0.69 5.30 -3.04
N VAL A 36 -1.48 4.45 -3.67
CA VAL A 36 -1.13 3.79 -4.92
C VAL A 36 -1.48 4.74 -6.05
N SER A 37 -0.75 4.66 -7.16
CA SER A 37 -1.03 5.50 -8.32
C SER A 37 -2.49 5.34 -8.78
N GLU A 38 -3.06 6.38 -9.37
CA GLU A 38 -4.31 6.31 -10.15
C GLU A 38 -4.29 5.17 -11.18
N TYR A 39 -3.08 4.84 -11.66
CA TYR A 39 -2.82 3.81 -12.65
C TYR A 39 -2.45 2.44 -12.07
N ALA A 40 -2.54 2.25 -10.74
CA ALA A 40 -2.27 0.97 -10.10
C ALA A 40 -3.27 -0.12 -10.52
N GLY A 41 -2.84 -1.37 -10.49
CA GLY A 41 -3.61 -2.49 -11.05
C GLY A 41 -3.59 -2.52 -12.58
N GLN A 42 -4.08 -3.61 -13.15
CA GLN A 42 -4.12 -3.80 -14.60
C GLN A 42 -5.46 -3.36 -15.17
N ARG A 43 -5.44 -2.75 -16.37
CA ARG A 43 -6.67 -2.59 -17.15
C ARG A 43 -7.17 -3.97 -17.56
N CYS A 44 -8.44 -4.24 -17.33
CA CYS A 44 -9.02 -5.54 -17.58
C CYS A 44 -10.47 -5.40 -18.00
N ASN A 45 -10.98 -6.43 -18.67
CA ASN A 45 -12.42 -6.65 -18.74
C ASN A 45 -12.92 -7.24 -17.42
N THR A 46 -14.24 -7.27 -17.24
CA THR A 46 -14.85 -7.85 -16.04
C THR A 46 -14.40 -9.32 -15.86
N PRO A 47 -13.71 -9.67 -14.77
CA PRO A 47 -13.24 -11.03 -14.56
C PRO A 47 -14.40 -12.03 -14.44
N PRO A 48 -14.21 -13.29 -14.86
CA PRO A 48 -15.13 -14.38 -14.58
C PRO A 48 -15.37 -14.53 -13.07
N ARG A 49 -16.58 -14.97 -12.69
CA ARG A 49 -16.88 -15.28 -11.30
C ARG A 49 -16.06 -16.49 -10.84
N GLY A 50 -15.53 -16.45 -9.63
CA GLY A 50 -14.64 -17.46 -9.06
C GLY A 50 -13.16 -17.33 -9.46
N SER A 51 -12.79 -16.33 -10.26
CA SER A 51 -11.39 -16.14 -10.67
C SER A 51 -10.47 -15.71 -9.53
N GLY A 52 -11.03 -15.20 -8.42
CA GLY A 52 -10.27 -14.72 -7.28
C GLY A 52 -9.60 -13.36 -7.49
N ILE A 53 -9.71 -12.81 -8.71
CA ILE A 53 -9.24 -11.47 -9.06
C ILE A 53 -10.12 -10.44 -8.37
N ILE A 54 -9.50 -9.39 -7.82
CA ILE A 54 -10.23 -8.27 -7.25
C ILE A 54 -10.52 -7.25 -8.34
N LEU A 55 -11.80 -7.01 -8.59
CA LEU A 55 -12.26 -5.97 -9.48
C LEU A 55 -12.47 -4.66 -8.72
N GLY A 56 -11.74 -3.61 -9.11
CA GLY A 56 -11.94 -2.24 -8.67
C GLY A 56 -12.69 -1.42 -9.70
N GLN A 57 -13.70 -0.69 -9.23
CA GLN A 57 -14.53 0.23 -10.01
C GLN A 57 -14.59 1.57 -9.29
N TYR A 58 -14.43 2.65 -10.05
CA TYR A 58 -14.58 4.01 -9.54
C TYR A 58 -15.23 4.89 -10.59
N THR A 59 -16.13 5.76 -10.16
CA THR A 59 -16.67 6.85 -10.96
C THR A 59 -16.70 8.13 -10.14
N GLY A 60 -16.34 9.24 -10.76
CA GLY A 60 -16.35 10.56 -10.13
C GLY A 60 -16.34 11.68 -11.14
N THR A 61 -16.13 12.90 -10.65
CA THR A 61 -15.93 14.09 -11.48
C THR A 61 -14.63 14.79 -11.14
N THR A 62 -14.14 15.59 -12.08
CA THR A 62 -13.01 16.50 -11.91
C THR A 62 -13.29 17.78 -12.68
N ASP A 63 -12.65 18.87 -12.27
CA ASP A 63 -12.72 20.14 -12.99
C ASP A 63 -12.32 19.97 -14.45
N ASN A 64 -13.07 20.58 -15.37
CA ASN A 64 -12.71 20.61 -16.78
C ASN A 64 -11.47 21.50 -16.99
N PRO A 65 -10.33 20.95 -17.44
CA PRO A 65 -9.09 21.71 -17.59
C PRO A 65 -9.18 22.78 -18.70
N ILE A 66 -10.17 22.67 -19.60
CA ILE A 66 -10.37 23.63 -20.70
C ILE A 66 -11.20 24.83 -20.24
N LEU A 67 -12.14 24.62 -19.32
CA LEU A 67 -13.10 25.61 -18.86
C LEU A 67 -12.83 25.95 -17.40
N SER A 68 -11.70 26.61 -17.14
CA SER A 68 -11.26 27.01 -15.80
C SER A 68 -12.11 28.15 -15.17
N MET A 69 -13.27 28.49 -15.74
CA MET A 69 -14.17 29.56 -15.28
C MET A 69 -15.48 29.06 -14.68
N GLY A 70 -15.49 27.82 -14.17
CA GLY A 70 -16.54 27.30 -13.30
C GLY A 70 -17.81 26.89 -14.05
N GLY A 71 -18.23 25.63 -13.86
CA GLY A 71 -19.55 25.14 -14.27
C GLY A 71 -19.56 23.77 -14.92
N ASP A 72 -18.43 23.36 -15.52
CA ASP A 72 -18.35 22.10 -16.26
C ASP A 72 -17.40 21.11 -15.57
N ASP A 73 -17.98 20.17 -14.84
CA ASP A 73 -17.30 18.99 -14.34
C ASP A 73 -17.21 17.93 -15.45
N VAL A 74 -16.04 17.33 -15.66
CA VAL A 74 -15.90 16.16 -16.54
C VAL A 74 -15.98 14.88 -15.72
N THR A 75 -16.75 13.91 -16.23
CA THR A 75 -16.87 12.60 -15.59
C THR A 75 -15.62 11.77 -15.83
N VAL A 76 -15.11 11.13 -14.78
CA VAL A 76 -14.05 10.13 -14.84
C VAL A 76 -14.57 8.77 -14.42
N SER A 77 -14.11 7.72 -15.10
CA SER A 77 -14.45 6.33 -14.79
C SER A 77 -13.23 5.45 -14.94
N PHE A 78 -12.95 4.66 -13.90
CA PHE A 78 -11.83 3.74 -13.90
C PHE A 78 -12.28 2.33 -13.52
N PHE A 79 -11.73 1.38 -14.27
CA PHE A 79 -12.00 -0.04 -14.11
C PHE A 79 -10.68 -0.80 -14.16
N ARG A 80 -10.30 -1.43 -13.05
CA ARG A 80 -8.99 -2.08 -12.91
C ARG A 80 -9.07 -3.36 -12.10
N CYS A 81 -8.16 -4.29 -12.40
CA CYS A 81 -8.03 -5.56 -11.70
C CYS A 81 -6.78 -5.56 -10.82
N PHE A 82 -6.94 -6.17 -9.65
CA PHE A 82 -5.92 -6.26 -8.61
C PHE A 82 -5.77 -7.70 -8.15
N THR A 83 -4.57 -8.01 -7.65
CA THR A 83 -4.27 -9.32 -7.07
C THR A 83 -4.70 -9.41 -5.60
N SER A 84 -4.86 -8.26 -4.93
CA SER A 84 -5.22 -8.18 -3.51
C SER A 84 -6.29 -7.13 -3.22
N MET A 85 -7.08 -7.37 -2.16
CA MET A 85 -8.12 -6.43 -1.73
C MET A 85 -7.51 -5.13 -1.19
N ALA A 86 -6.40 -5.24 -0.46
CA ALA A 86 -5.70 -4.10 0.11
C ALA A 86 -5.19 -3.13 -0.97
N GLU A 87 -4.64 -3.65 -2.07
CA GLU A 87 -4.18 -2.82 -3.19
C GLU A 87 -5.35 -2.09 -3.85
N CYS A 88 -6.48 -2.78 -4.07
CA CYS A 88 -7.69 -2.16 -4.61
C CYS A 88 -8.23 -1.07 -3.68
N GLN A 89 -8.25 -1.30 -2.36
CA GLN A 89 -8.70 -0.31 -1.39
C GLN A 89 -7.79 0.91 -1.31
N GLY A 90 -6.47 0.72 -1.39
CA GLY A 90 -5.52 1.81 -1.51
C GLY A 90 -5.75 2.63 -2.77
N TRP A 91 -6.05 1.95 -3.89
CA TRP A 91 -6.32 2.60 -5.17
C TRP A 91 -7.61 3.41 -5.13
N LEU A 92 -8.68 2.86 -4.56
CA LEU A 92 -9.90 3.61 -4.31
C LEU A 92 -9.64 4.84 -3.45
N TYR A 93 -8.89 4.69 -2.35
CA TYR A 93 -8.55 5.83 -1.49
C TYR A 93 -7.86 6.94 -2.28
N THR A 94 -6.90 6.60 -3.15
CA THR A 94 -6.23 7.60 -3.99
C THR A 94 -7.20 8.28 -4.96
N LEU A 95 -8.09 7.53 -5.61
CA LEU A 95 -9.08 8.14 -6.50
C LEU A 95 -10.03 9.09 -5.76
N ARG A 96 -10.52 8.69 -4.60
CA ARG A 96 -11.38 9.53 -3.73
C ARG A 96 -10.67 10.77 -3.19
N SER A 97 -9.34 10.76 -3.14
CA SER A 97 -8.54 11.93 -2.75
C SER A 97 -8.26 12.89 -3.92
N LYS A 98 -8.43 12.41 -5.17
CA LYS A 98 -8.14 13.17 -6.39
C LYS A 98 -9.40 13.69 -7.09
N TYR A 99 -10.50 12.97 -6.94
CA TYR A 99 -11.75 13.19 -7.66
C TYR A 99 -12.91 13.37 -6.70
N THR A 100 -13.93 14.09 -7.15
CA THR A 100 -15.20 14.18 -6.44
C THR A 100 -15.98 12.89 -6.69
N ASP A 101 -16.36 12.19 -5.62
CA ASP A 101 -17.07 10.92 -5.73
C ASP A 101 -18.41 11.07 -6.47
N GLY A 102 -18.60 10.22 -7.47
CA GLY A 102 -19.85 10.13 -8.22
C GLY A 102 -20.83 9.17 -7.55
N ASN A 103 -21.51 8.37 -8.37
CA ASN A 103 -22.44 7.37 -7.87
C ASN A 103 -21.70 6.31 -7.03
N SER A 104 -22.01 6.25 -5.73
CA SER A 104 -21.39 5.33 -4.77
C SER A 104 -21.59 3.84 -5.12
N VAL A 105 -22.63 3.49 -5.87
CA VAL A 105 -22.88 2.12 -6.36
C VAL A 105 -21.77 1.65 -7.31
N LEU A 106 -21.12 2.58 -8.01
CA LEU A 106 -20.05 2.32 -8.97
C LEU A 106 -18.65 2.50 -8.36
N ILE A 107 -18.56 2.67 -7.04
CA ILE A 107 -17.31 2.79 -6.30
C ILE A 107 -17.15 1.54 -5.42
N SER A 108 -16.36 0.57 -5.87
CA SER A 108 -16.22 -0.69 -5.12
C SER A 108 -14.96 -1.48 -5.46
N CYS A 109 -14.53 -2.27 -4.49
CA CYS A 109 -13.59 -3.37 -4.68
C CYS A 109 -14.32 -4.68 -4.41
N ARG A 110 -14.34 -5.59 -5.37
CA ARG A 110 -15.06 -6.87 -5.28
C ARG A 110 -14.22 -8.01 -5.78
N LYS A 111 -14.09 -9.07 -4.97
CA LYS A 111 -13.53 -10.34 -5.43
C LYS A 111 -14.50 -11.00 -6.40
N ARG A 112 -14.01 -11.38 -7.58
CA ARG A 112 -14.82 -12.01 -8.62
C ARG A 112 -14.83 -13.51 -8.47
#